data_AF-A0A531AKI9-F1
#
_entry.id   AF-A0A531AKI9-F1
#
_cell.length_a   1.000
_cell.length_b   1.000
_cell.length_c   1.000
_cell.angle_alpha   90.00
_cell.angle_beta   90.00
_cell.angle_gamma   90.00
#
_symmetry.space_group_name_H-M   'P 1'
#
loop_
_entity.id
_entity.type
_entity.pdbx_description
1 polymer ?
#
loop_
_entity_poly.entity_id
_entity_poly.type
_entity_poly.pdbx_seq_one_letter_code
_entity_poly.pdbx_strand_id
1 'polypeptide(L)'
;MTELLRDTDPKEIAEALVWQTRAIDPSAGVDPVLLATPSRNQWWDVWDQFKAHKGALAGAAVFFLIVFGVVLAPFVWRVSPTYIDFTTLNAGSSWVHPLGTDQLARDLLARVMTGGRIS
;
A
#
# COMPACT_ATOMS: atom_id res chain seq x y z
N MET A 1 14.20 20.67 58.69
CA MET A 1 13.45 19.54 58.10
C MET A 1 14.20 18.23 58.35
N THR A 2 14.64 18.00 59.59
CA THR A 2 15.55 16.88 59.93
C THR A 2 15.20 16.23 61.28
N GLU A 3 14.17 16.76 61.96
CA GLU A 3 13.76 16.35 63.31
C GLU A 3 12.45 15.54 63.31
N LEU A 4 11.76 15.46 62.15
CA LEU A 4 10.47 14.78 61.97
C LEU A 4 10.59 13.30 61.55
N LEU A 5 11.82 12.75 61.49
CA LEU A 5 12.11 11.36 61.09
C LEU A 5 12.73 10.52 62.21
N ARG A 6 12.72 11.00 63.47
CA ARG A 6 13.31 10.28 64.62
C ARG A 6 12.27 9.52 65.45
N ASP A 7 10.98 9.84 65.30
CA ASP A 7 9.91 9.34 66.18
C ASP A 7 8.84 8.51 65.45
N THR A 8 9.06 8.20 64.16
CA THR A 8 8.13 7.35 63.41
C THR A 8 8.52 5.88 63.60
N ASP A 9 7.63 5.10 64.19
CA ASP A 9 7.84 3.69 64.43
C ASP A 9 8.09 2.96 63.08
N PRO A 10 9.08 2.05 62.98
CA PRO A 10 9.42 1.37 61.72
C PRO A 10 8.23 0.64 61.06
N LYS A 11 7.26 0.24 61.89
CA LYS A 11 6.03 -0.42 61.46
C LYS A 11 5.08 0.52 60.74
N GLU A 12 4.96 1.78 61.17
CA GLU A 12 4.15 2.78 60.48
C GLU A 12 4.76 3.14 59.13
N ILE A 13 6.09 3.19 59.03
CA ILE A 13 6.79 3.40 57.75
C ILE A 13 6.51 2.24 56.79
N ALA A 14 6.55 0.99 57.31
CA ALA A 14 6.23 -0.19 56.52
C ALA A 14 4.77 -0.20 56.07
N GLU A 15 3.82 0.17 56.94
CA GLU A 15 2.41 0.28 56.59
C GLU A 15 2.16 1.39 55.56
N ALA A 16 2.77 2.56 55.73
CA ALA A 16 2.67 3.67 54.78
C ALA A 16 3.21 3.28 53.38
N LEU A 17 4.33 2.56 53.33
CA LEU A 17 4.90 2.04 52.08
C LEU A 17 3.98 1.01 51.41
N VAL A 18 3.34 0.14 52.19
CA VAL A 18 2.36 -0.86 51.68
C VAL A 18 1.11 -0.20 51.11
N TRP A 19 0.58 0.84 51.78
CA TRP A 19 -0.53 1.62 51.25
C TRP A 19 -0.15 2.40 49.98
N GLN A 20 1.09 2.90 49.92
CA GLN A 20 1.61 3.59 48.74
C GLN A 20 1.82 2.66 47.54
N THR A 21 2.22 1.40 47.76
CA THR A 21 2.33 0.40 46.68
C THR A 21 0.97 -0.12 46.21
N ARG A 22 0.00 -0.31 47.12
CA ARG A 22 -1.37 -0.73 46.76
C ARG A 22 -2.15 0.34 45.99
N ALA A 23 -1.87 1.62 46.23
CA ALA A 23 -2.46 2.73 45.48
C ALA A 23 -1.97 2.80 44.02
N ILE A 24 -0.84 2.17 43.71
CA ILE A 24 -0.29 2.03 42.35
C ILE A 24 -0.70 0.65 41.84
N ASP A 25 -2.01 0.45 41.65
CA ASP A 25 -2.47 -0.67 40.83
C ASP A 25 -2.24 -0.26 39.36
N PRO A 26 -1.32 -0.91 38.62
CA PRO A 26 -1.05 -0.59 37.23
C PRO A 26 -2.29 -0.75 36.33
N SER A 27 -3.34 -1.41 36.82
CA SER A 27 -4.64 -1.56 36.15
C SER A 27 -5.70 -0.54 36.58
N ALA A 28 -5.51 0.22 37.67
CA ALA A 28 -6.52 1.16 38.18
C ALA A 28 -6.81 2.35 37.25
N GLY A 29 -5.99 2.57 36.21
CA GLY A 29 -6.22 3.58 35.17
C GLY A 29 -6.60 2.99 33.80
N VAL A 30 -6.73 1.67 33.68
CA VAL A 30 -7.00 1.01 32.40
C VAL A 30 -8.42 0.49 32.42
N ASP A 31 -9.34 1.27 31.87
CA ASP A 31 -10.74 0.82 31.73
C ASP A 31 -10.77 -0.52 30.98
N PRO A 32 -11.35 -1.59 31.54
CA PRO A 32 -11.44 -2.89 30.88
C PRO A 32 -12.20 -2.82 29.54
N VAL A 33 -12.98 -1.76 29.34
CA VAL A 33 -13.64 -1.40 28.08
C VAL A 33 -12.63 -0.98 26.99
N LEU A 34 -11.54 -0.27 27.34
CA LEU A 34 -10.49 0.12 26.38
C LEU A 34 -9.70 -1.11 25.90
N LEU A 35 -9.48 -2.08 26.78
CA LEU A 35 -8.84 -3.36 26.45
C LEU A 35 -9.69 -4.26 25.56
N ALA A 36 -11.01 -4.02 25.51
CA ALA A 36 -11.97 -4.79 24.73
C ALA A 36 -12.23 -4.19 23.34
N THR A 37 -11.36 -3.33 22.82
CA THR A 37 -11.50 -2.81 21.46
C THR A 37 -11.30 -3.96 20.46
N PRO A 38 -12.30 -4.32 19.62
CA PRO A 38 -12.16 -5.42 18.69
C PRO A 38 -11.00 -5.15 17.73
N SER A 39 -10.10 -6.12 17.58
CA SER A 39 -9.12 -6.14 16.50
C SER A 39 -9.87 -6.25 15.17
N ARG A 40 -10.23 -5.10 14.58
CA ARG A 40 -10.79 -5.06 13.23
C ARG A 40 -9.65 -5.31 12.25
N ASN A 41 -9.93 -6.12 11.24
CA ASN A 41 -8.99 -6.42 10.16
C ASN A 41 -8.61 -5.11 9.44
N GLN A 42 -7.41 -4.60 9.74
CA GLN A 42 -6.96 -3.29 9.28
C GLN A 42 -6.92 -3.15 7.75
N TRP A 43 -6.79 -4.26 7.02
CA TRP A 43 -6.85 -4.28 5.54
C TRP A 43 -8.18 -3.78 4.97
N TRP A 44 -9.30 -4.04 5.65
CA TRP A 44 -10.60 -3.56 5.19
C TRP A 44 -10.78 -2.06 5.45
N ASP A 45 -10.28 -1.57 6.57
CA ASP A 45 -10.30 -0.13 6.88
C ASP A 45 -9.45 0.64 5.85
N VAL A 46 -8.28 0.12 5.48
CA VAL A 46 -7.44 0.69 4.40
C VAL A 46 -8.18 0.65 3.05
N TRP A 47 -8.88 -0.44 2.73
CA TRP A 47 -9.63 -0.56 1.49
C TRP A 47 -10.82 0.42 1.41
N ASP A 48 -11.54 0.61 2.50
CA ASP A 48 -12.65 1.56 2.58
C ASP A 48 -12.14 3.00 2.45
N GLN A 49 -11.02 3.34 3.08
CA GLN A 49 -10.38 4.64 2.91
C GLN A 49 -9.89 4.83 1.47
N PHE A 50 -9.27 3.82 0.85
CA PHE A 50 -8.83 3.88 -0.55
C PHE A 50 -10.01 4.15 -1.49
N LYS A 51 -11.15 3.46 -1.30
CA LYS A 51 -12.35 3.66 -2.13
C LYS A 51 -12.97 5.06 -1.98
N ALA A 52 -12.82 5.69 -0.81
CA ALA A 52 -13.32 7.04 -0.59
C ALA A 52 -12.51 8.10 -1.38
N HIS A 53 -11.28 7.80 -1.77
CA HIS A 53 -10.41 8.74 -2.47
C HIS A 53 -10.59 8.65 -4.00
N LYS A 54 -11.24 9.66 -4.60
CA LYS A 54 -11.46 9.75 -6.05
C LYS A 54 -10.18 9.65 -6.89
N GLY A 55 -9.08 10.26 -6.44
CA GLY A 55 -7.79 10.18 -7.12
C GLY A 55 -7.18 8.78 -7.08
N ALA A 56 -7.34 8.07 -5.97
CA ALA A 56 -6.89 6.70 -5.81
C ALA A 56 -7.66 5.74 -6.73
N LEU A 57 -8.99 5.92 -6.84
CA LEU A 57 -9.80 5.20 -7.83
C LEU A 57 -9.39 5.50 -9.28
N ALA A 58 -9.15 6.77 -9.62
CA ALA A 58 -8.73 7.14 -10.96
C ALA A 58 -7.38 6.49 -11.33
N GLY A 59 -6.42 6.53 -10.40
CA GLY A 59 -5.14 5.84 -10.56
C GLY A 59 -5.29 4.33 -10.71
N ALA A 60 -6.13 3.70 -9.86
CA ALA A 60 -6.43 2.27 -9.97
C ALA A 60 -7.07 1.93 -11.32
N ALA A 61 -8.02 2.74 -11.81
CA ALA A 61 -8.68 2.53 -13.09
C ALA A 61 -7.68 2.58 -14.26
N VAL A 62 -6.79 3.58 -14.28
CA VAL A 62 -5.73 3.70 -15.30
C VAL A 62 -4.76 2.52 -15.20
N PHE A 63 -4.35 2.16 -13.99
CA PHE A 63 -3.47 1.01 -13.76
C PHE A 63 -4.07 -0.28 -14.30
N PHE A 64 -5.31 -0.59 -13.93
CA PHE A 64 -6.01 -1.76 -14.43
C PHE A 64 -6.20 -1.72 -15.95
N LEU A 65 -6.50 -0.56 -16.53
CA LEU A 65 -6.62 -0.40 -17.98
C LEU A 65 -5.31 -0.77 -18.70
N ILE A 66 -4.16 -0.34 -18.17
CA ILE A 66 -2.85 -0.71 -18.72
C ILE A 66 -2.60 -2.21 -18.56
N VAL A 67 -2.83 -2.77 -17.36
CA VAL A 67 -2.65 -4.20 -17.08
C VAL A 67 -3.51 -5.05 -18.02
N PHE A 68 -4.79 -4.72 -18.16
CA PHE A 68 -5.68 -5.43 -19.09
C PHE A 68 -5.23 -5.25 -20.54
N GLY A 69 -4.77 -4.07 -20.95
CA GLY A 69 -4.20 -3.85 -22.28
C GLY A 69 -3.01 -4.78 -22.58
N VAL A 70 -2.12 -4.97 -21.62
CA VAL A 70 -0.93 -5.83 -21.75
C VAL A 70 -1.28 -7.32 -21.69
N VAL A 71 -2.19 -7.72 -20.81
CA VAL A 71 -2.64 -9.12 -20.68
C VAL A 71 -3.45 -9.56 -21.89
N LEU A 72 -4.29 -8.67 -22.44
CA LEU A 72 -5.11 -8.95 -23.63
C LEU A 72 -4.36 -8.75 -24.95
N ALA A 73 -3.17 -8.13 -24.91
CA ALA A 73 -2.32 -7.89 -26.07
C ALA A 73 -2.16 -9.08 -27.05
N PRO A 74 -1.84 -10.33 -26.62
CA PRO A 74 -1.65 -11.44 -27.56
C PRO A 74 -2.94 -11.87 -28.26
N PHE A 75 -4.11 -11.52 -27.71
CA PHE A 75 -5.40 -11.83 -28.32
C PHE A 75 -5.81 -10.79 -29.35
N VAL A 76 -5.47 -9.52 -29.11
CA VAL A 76 -5.86 -8.39 -29.96
C VAL A 76 -4.84 -8.14 -31.07
N TRP A 77 -3.55 -8.21 -30.76
CA TRP A 77 -2.47 -7.82 -31.67
C TRP A 77 -1.49 -8.97 -31.86
N ARG A 78 -1.68 -9.73 -32.94
CA ARG A 78 -0.90 -10.93 -33.26
C ARG A 78 0.35 -10.65 -34.11
N VAL A 79 0.71 -9.38 -34.29
CA VAL A 79 1.92 -8.99 -35.01
C VAL A 79 3.14 -9.35 -34.17
N SER A 80 4.13 -10.02 -34.79
CA SER A 80 5.37 -10.34 -34.09
C SER A 80 6.15 -9.05 -33.77
N PRO A 81 6.61 -8.86 -32.51
CA PRO A 81 7.37 -7.67 -32.12
C PRO A 81 8.75 -7.59 -32.79
N THR A 82 9.23 -8.67 -33.40
CA THR A 82 10.50 -8.74 -34.13
C THR A 82 10.31 -8.76 -35.64
N TYR A 83 9.08 -8.72 -36.14
CA TYR A 83 8.82 -8.63 -37.57
C TYR A 83 9.28 -7.27 -38.10
N ILE A 84 9.99 -7.31 -39.23
CA ILE A 84 10.58 -6.14 -39.89
C ILE A 84 9.98 -6.02 -41.28
N ASP A 85 9.37 -4.87 -41.57
CA ASP A 85 8.85 -4.54 -42.89
C ASP A 85 9.57 -3.31 -43.46
N PHE A 86 10.56 -3.51 -44.32
CA PHE A 86 11.36 -2.41 -44.87
C PHE A 86 10.55 -1.36 -45.65
N THR A 87 9.31 -1.64 -46.04
CA THR A 87 8.45 -0.69 -46.76
C THR A 87 7.86 0.38 -45.84
N THR A 88 7.88 0.15 -44.52
CA THR A 88 7.28 1.04 -43.51
C THR A 88 8.34 1.70 -42.63
N LEU A 89 9.52 2.04 -43.14
CA LEU A 89 10.57 2.67 -42.33
C LEU A 89 10.11 4.02 -41.74
N ASN A 90 10.23 4.17 -40.42
CA ASN A 90 9.79 5.37 -39.69
C ASN A 90 8.38 5.85 -40.07
N ALA A 91 7.49 4.91 -40.40
CA ALA A 91 6.10 5.22 -40.68
C ALA A 91 5.41 5.75 -39.41
N GLY A 92 4.60 6.78 -39.58
CA GLY A 92 3.77 7.35 -38.52
C GLY A 92 2.61 6.44 -38.11
N SER A 93 1.75 6.95 -37.22
CA SER A 93 0.54 6.25 -36.79
C SER A 93 -0.38 5.96 -37.98
N SER A 94 -0.82 4.71 -38.10
CA SER A 94 -1.74 4.23 -39.12
C SER A 94 -2.61 3.08 -38.58
N TRP A 95 -3.65 2.68 -39.29
CA TRP A 95 -4.47 1.53 -38.88
C TRP A 95 -3.69 0.20 -38.85
N VAL A 96 -2.65 0.07 -39.68
CA VAL A 96 -1.76 -1.10 -39.71
C VAL A 96 -0.74 -1.03 -38.58
N HIS A 97 -0.25 0.19 -38.27
CA HIS A 97 0.71 0.46 -37.20
C HIS A 97 0.20 1.59 -36.30
N PRO A 98 -0.65 1.31 -35.29
CA PRO A 98 -1.33 2.36 -34.53
C PRO A 98 -0.39 3.29 -33.78
N LEU A 99 0.78 2.80 -33.36
CA LEU A 99 1.85 3.63 -32.78
C LEU A 99 2.97 3.94 -33.78
N GLY A 100 2.83 3.53 -35.04
CA GLY A 100 3.86 3.62 -36.06
C GLY A 100 4.95 2.57 -35.91
N THR A 101 6.04 2.80 -36.61
CA THR A 101 7.19 1.88 -36.70
C THR A 101 8.49 2.58 -36.36
N ASP A 102 9.49 1.82 -35.89
CA ASP A 102 10.82 2.34 -35.60
C ASP A 102 11.75 2.44 -36.83
N GLN A 103 13.02 2.81 -36.60
CA GLN A 103 14.06 2.90 -37.66
C GLN A 103 14.41 1.54 -38.29
N LEU A 104 14.03 0.43 -37.66
CA LEU A 104 14.16 -0.92 -38.21
C LEU A 104 12.82 -1.39 -38.80
N ALA A 105 11.86 -0.49 -38.94
CA ALA A 105 10.50 -0.74 -39.40
C ALA A 105 9.75 -1.82 -38.62
N ARG A 106 10.00 -1.91 -37.31
CA ARG A 106 9.26 -2.78 -36.38
C ARG A 106 8.07 -2.04 -35.80
N ASP A 107 6.96 -2.73 -35.63
CA ASP A 107 5.73 -2.19 -35.05
C ASP A 107 5.93 -1.78 -33.58
N LEU A 108 5.75 -0.49 -33.29
CA LEU A 108 5.98 0.06 -31.94
C LEU A 108 4.94 -0.45 -30.93
N LEU A 109 3.69 -0.63 -31.36
CA LEU A 109 2.61 -1.13 -30.50
C LEU A 109 2.91 -2.55 -30.00
N ALA A 110 3.28 -3.46 -30.90
CA ALA A 110 3.67 -4.83 -30.59
C ALA A 110 4.86 -4.88 -29.61
N ARG A 111 5.83 -3.96 -29.75
CA ARG A 111 6.98 -3.85 -28.85
C ARG A 111 6.61 -3.33 -27.47
N VAL A 112 5.78 -2.30 -27.38
CA VAL A 112 5.29 -1.77 -26.09
C VAL A 112 4.51 -2.84 -25.33
N MET A 113 3.58 -3.52 -26.01
CA MET A 113 2.81 -4.60 -25.40
C MET A 113 3.68 -5.79 -24.96
N THR A 114 4.70 -6.14 -25.73
CA THR A 114 5.61 -7.22 -25.37
C THR A 114 6.53 -6.82 -24.21
N GLY A 115 7.06 -5.60 -24.23
CA GLY A 115 7.88 -5.06 -23.14
C GLY A 115 7.11 -4.99 -21.81
N GLY A 116 5.85 -4.57 -21.86
CA GLY A 116 4.98 -4.52 -20.69
C GLY A 116 4.69 -5.88 -20.04
N ARG A 117 4.84 -7.01 -20.77
CA ARG A 117 4.70 -8.36 -20.19
C ARG A 117 5.98 -8.87 -19.52
N ILE A 118 7.13 -8.32 -19.87
CA ILE A 118 8.44 -8.82 -19.42
C ILE A 118 8.94 -8.04 -18.18
N SER A 119 8.51 -6.79 -18.00
CA SER A 119 8.90 -5.92 -16.88
C SER A 119 7.97 -6.02 -15.67
#